data_AF-A0A9N9JVA0-F1
#
_entry.id   AF-A0A9N9JVA0-F1
#
_cell.length_a   1.000
_cell.length_b   1.000
_cell.length_c   1.000
_cell.angle_alpha   90.00
_cell.angle_beta   90.00
_cell.angle_gamma   90.00
#
_symmetry.space_group_name_H-M   'P 1'
#
loop_
_entity.id
_entity.type
_entity.pdbx_description
1 polymer ?
#
loop_
_entity_poly.entity_id
_entity_poly.type
_entity_poly.pdbx_seq_one_letter_code
_entity_poly.pdbx_strand_id
1 'polypeptide(L)' 'GMVCISILHPPGDDPNMYESSSERWSPVQSVEKILLSVVSMLAEPNDESGANIEAC' A
#
# COMPACT_ATOMS: atom_id res chain seq x y z
N GLY A 1 11.66 0.55 10.17
CA GLY A 1 10.48 -0.25 9.80
C GLY A 1 9.32 0.67 9.45
N MET A 2 9.44 1.39 8.34
CA MET A 2 8.33 2.14 7.76
C MET A 2 7.46 1.16 6.98
N VAL A 3 6.14 1.27 7.08
CA VAL A 3 5.20 0.45 6.30
C VAL A 3 5.00 1.12 4.94
N CYS A 4 5.16 0.36 3.86
CA CYS A 4 4.98 0.81 2.49
C CYS A 4 3.96 -0.09 1.80
N ILE A 5 2.74 0.43 1.59
CA ILE A 5 1.61 -0.26 0.95
C ILE A 5 0.79 0.78 0.18
N SER A 6 0.08 0.34 -0.86
CA SER A 6 -0.59 1.23 -1.84
C SER A 6 -1.48 2.29 -1.20
N ILE A 7 -2.28 1.94 -0.18
CA ILE A 7 -3.18 2.87 0.52
C ILE A 7 -2.46 4.05 1.21
N LEU A 8 -1.15 3.93 1.46
CA LEU A 8 -0.31 4.97 2.05
C LEU A 8 0.50 5.76 1.01
N HIS A 9 0.45 5.38 -0.27
CA HIS A 9 1.10 6.14 -1.32
C HIS A 9 0.38 7.48 -1.56
N PRO A 10 1.12 8.55 -1.95
CA PRO A 10 0.53 9.84 -2.25
C PRO A 10 -0.59 9.74 -3.29
N PRO A 11 -1.62 10.60 -3.19
CA PRO A 11 -2.73 10.63 -4.14
C PRO A 11 -2.25 10.98 -5.55
N GLY A 12 -3.00 10.54 -6.56
CA GLY A 12 -2.72 10.79 -7.98
C GLY A 12 -2.45 9.49 -8.74
N ASP A 13 -2.07 9.64 -10.00
CA ASP A 13 -1.69 8.52 -10.84
C ASP A 13 -0.27 8.04 -10.49
N ASP A 14 -0.08 6.73 -10.52
CA ASP A 14 1.23 6.13 -10.28
C ASP A 14 2.19 6.43 -11.45
N PRO A 15 3.37 7.03 -11.20
CA PRO A 15 4.34 7.30 -12.26
C PRO A 15 4.79 6.04 -13.01
N ASN A 16 4.75 4.89 -12.34
CA ASN A 16 5.16 3.61 -12.90
C ASN A 16 3.97 2.80 -13.47
N MET A 17 2.74 3.32 -13.35
CA MET A 17 1.49 2.69 -13.80
C MET A 17 1.26 1.25 -13.27
N TYR A 18 1.80 0.92 -12.09
CA TYR A 18 1.52 -0.37 -11.44
C TYR A 18 0.25 -0.32 -10.59
N GLU A 19 -0.09 0.86 -10.05
CA GLU A 19 -1.23 1.03 -9.17
C GLU A 19 -2.30 1.94 -9.79
N SER A 20 -3.56 1.62 -9.54
CA SER A 20 -4.66 2.54 -9.80
C SER A 20 -4.70 3.65 -8.76
N SER A 21 -5.10 4.85 -9.16
CA SER A 21 -5.36 5.96 -8.24
C SER A 21 -6.41 5.63 -7.17
N SER A 22 -7.27 4.63 -7.42
CA SER A 22 -8.24 4.12 -6.42
C SER A 22 -7.63 3.30 -5.30
N GLU A 23 -6.45 2.72 -5.52
CA GLU A 23 -5.72 1.90 -4.53
C GLU A 23 -4.82 2.75 -3.63
N ARG A 24 -4.59 4.01 -4.03
CA ARG A 24 -3.75 4.97 -3.33
C ARG A 24 -4.53 5.77 -2.29
N TRP A 25 -3.82 6.59 -1.52
CA TRP A 25 -4.44 7.45 -0.53
C TRP A 25 -5.46 8.39 -1.17
N SER A 26 -6.62 8.52 -0.52
CA SER A 26 -7.64 9.52 -0.86
C SER A 26 -8.46 9.88 0.39
N PRO A 27 -9.14 11.04 0.44
CA PRO A 27 -9.90 11.47 1.62
C PRO A 27 -11.04 10.53 2.06
N VAL A 28 -11.43 9.56 1.22
CA VAL A 28 -12.43 8.53 1.54
C VAL A 28 -11.85 7.34 2.34
N GLN A 29 -10.53 7.27 2.48
CA GLN A 29 -9.85 6.25 3.28
C GLN A 29 -9.86 6.66 4.76
N SER A 30 -10.34 5.76 5.62
CA SER A 30 -10.30 5.95 7.08
C SER A 30 -9.07 5.25 7.68
N VAL A 31 -8.73 5.62 8.91
CA VAL A 31 -7.66 4.93 9.66
C VAL A 31 -7.97 3.43 9.83
N GLU A 32 -9.25 3.07 9.99
CA GLU A 32 -9.69 1.68 10.04
C GLU A 32 -9.29 0.91 8.77
N LYS A 33 -9.53 1.48 7.58
CA LYS A 33 -9.14 0.85 6.32
C LYS A 33 -7.62 0.69 6.21
N ILE A 34 -6.84 1.67 6.66
CA ILE A 34 -5.38 1.56 6.72
C ILE A 34 -4.96 0.37 7.59
N LEU A 35 -5.52 0.26 8.80
CA LEU A 35 -5.17 -0.82 9.73
C LEU A 35 -5.57 -2.19 9.18
N LEU A 36 -6.73 -2.30 8.54
CA LEU A 36 -7.15 -3.53 7.86
C LEU A 36 -6.16 -3.92 6.75
N SER A 37 -5.72 -2.96 5.92
CA SER A 37 -4.71 -3.23 4.90
C SER A 37 -3.37 -3.68 5.48
N VAL A 38 -2.94 -3.15 6.64
CA VAL A 38 -1.73 -3.61 7.33
C VAL A 38 -1.88 -5.05 7.83
N VAL A 39 -3.04 -5.41 8.41
CA VAL A 39 -3.31 -6.77 8.85
C VAL A 39 -3.30 -7.74 7.66
N SER A 40 -3.94 -7.36 6.54
CA SER A 40 -3.91 -8.13 5.30
C SER A 40 -2.49 -8.32 4.78
N MET A 41 -1.66 -7.28 4.76
CA MET A 41 -0.26 -7.35 4.33
C MET A 41 0.58 -8.31 5.19
N LEU A 42 0.31 -8.39 6.50
CA LEU A 42 1.01 -9.33 7.39
C LEU A 42 0.57 -10.78 7.18
N ALA A 43 -0.68 -11.01 6.79
CA ALA A 43 -1.20 -12.34 6.48
C ALA A 43 -0.77 -12.82 5.09
N GLU A 44 -0.80 -11.92 4.11
CA GLU A 44 -0.48 -12.15 2.70
C GLU A 44 0.42 -11.00 2.20
N PRO A 45 1.75 -11.16 2.32
CA PRO A 45 2.70 -10.16 1.83
C PRO A 45 2.58 -9.97 0.31
N ASN A 46 2.64 -8.72 -0.16
CA ASN A 46 2.66 -8.40 -1.59
C ASN A 46 4.10 -8.38 -2.12
N ASP A 47 4.46 -9.31 -3.00
CA ASP A 47 5.78 -9.40 -3.62
C ASP A 47 5.97 -8.41 -4.78
N GLU A 48 4.87 -7.90 -5.37
CA GLU A 48 4.93 -6.88 -6.42
C GLU A 48 5.34 -5.49 -5.90
N SER A 49 5.24 -5.24 -4.59
CA SER A 49 5.59 -3.95 -3.97
C SER A 49 6.51 -4.08 -2.75
N GLY A 50 7.43 -5.04 -2.79
CA GLY A 50 8.39 -5.31 -1.72
C GLY A 50 9.29 -4.12 -1.38
N ALA A 51 9.17 -3.59 -0.15
CA ALA A 51 10.01 -2.51 0.34
C ALA A 51 11.35 -2.97 0.95
N ASN A 52 11.52 -4.27 1.19
CA ASN A 52 12.75 -4.86 1.73
C ASN A 52 13.15 -6.10 0.93
N ILE A 53 14.20 -5.97 0.12
CA ILE A 53 14.72 -7.04 -0.76
C ILE A 53 15.24 -8.26 0.01
N GLU A 54 15.71 -8.09 1.25
CA GLU A 54 16.21 -9.22 2.05
C GLU A 54 15.08 -10.06 2.66
N ALA A 55 13.85 -9.51 2.69
CA ALA A 55 12.68 -10.15 3.26
C ALA A 55 11.68 -10.66 2.20
N CYS A 56 11.91 -10.36 0.93
CA CYS A 56 11.12 -10.81 -0.21
C CYS A 56 11.62 -12.14 -0.77
#